data_AF-A0A1M6IQT2-F1
#
_entry.id   AF-A0A1M6IQT2-F1
#
_cell.length_a   1.000
_cell.length_b   1.000
_cell.length_c   1.000
_cell.angle_alpha   90.00
_cell.angle_beta   90.00
_cell.angle_gamma   90.00
#
_symmetry.space_group_name_H-M   'P 1'
#
loop_
_entity.id
_entity.type
_entity.pdbx_description
1 polymer ?
#
loop_
_entity_poly.entity_id
_entity_poly.type
_entity_poly.pdbx_seq_one_letter_code
_entity_poly.pdbx_strand_id
1 'polypeptide(L)'
;MSDRFHLLKNLTSHAKEYLKKKLKPQVLIQATIEEYSGKETVTINQADKNRKLTLKEKYEKIEKLIQEGKSKTTICLELNMDIRAYDKLMKMTPEEREASFQTKKMAVHDEKVKQKMELINEVRELKKIGYNNQEISRRTELDRKTVTRYLDENFNPVHASYGKKKNGVLTPYIKKIDEYLENGIMGSEIEKKIREMGYNGSSSTIRHYVTDWKKQGKLYYNRNREDGRKTETIERKNIFKLL
;
A
#
# COMPACT_ATOMS: atom_id res chain seq x y z
N MET A 1 -4.19 -51.27 -20.69
CA MET A 1 -3.63 -49.91 -20.50
C MET A 1 -4.72 -48.89 -20.12
N SER A 2 -5.63 -49.21 -19.19
CA SER A 2 -6.78 -48.32 -18.86
C SER A 2 -6.89 -47.98 -17.37
N ASP A 3 -6.70 -48.93 -16.45
CA ASP A 3 -6.93 -48.68 -15.02
C ASP A 3 -5.96 -47.69 -14.38
N ARG A 4 -4.69 -47.71 -14.77
CA ARG A 4 -3.68 -46.78 -14.24
C ARG A 4 -4.00 -45.32 -14.62
N PHE A 5 -4.57 -45.11 -15.81
CA PHE A 5 -4.98 -43.79 -16.27
C PHE A 5 -6.23 -43.31 -15.52
N HIS A 6 -7.21 -44.19 -15.31
CA HIS A 6 -8.41 -43.86 -14.54
C HIS A 6 -8.10 -43.57 -13.07
N LEU A 7 -7.19 -44.33 -12.46
CA LEU A 7 -6.72 -44.08 -11.09
C LEU A 7 -6.04 -42.71 -10.97
N LEU A 8 -5.15 -42.35 -11.90
CA LEU A 8 -4.47 -41.05 -11.89
C LEU A 8 -5.46 -39.89 -12.13
N LYS A 9 -6.42 -40.06 -13.04
CA LYS A 9 -7.47 -39.07 -13.33
C LYS A 9 -8.38 -38.85 -12.12
N ASN A 10 -8.78 -39.92 -11.45
CA ASN A 10 -9.64 -39.82 -10.27
C ASN A 10 -8.89 -39.18 -9.09
N LEU A 11 -7.62 -39.54 -8.90
CA LEU A 11 -6.76 -38.93 -7.87
C LEU A 11 -6.56 -37.43 -8.11
N THR A 12 -6.21 -37.03 -9.33
CA THR A 12 -6.02 -35.61 -9.69
C THR A 12 -7.34 -34.82 -9.58
N SER A 13 -8.47 -35.41 -9.98
CA SER A 13 -9.79 -34.80 -9.84
C SER A 13 -10.16 -34.56 -8.37
N HIS A 14 -10.00 -35.57 -7.51
CA HIS A 14 -10.28 -35.44 -6.08
C HIS A 14 -9.30 -34.50 -5.38
N ALA A 15 -8.02 -34.51 -5.73
CA ALA A 15 -7.05 -33.55 -5.22
C ALA A 15 -7.45 -32.11 -5.59
N LYS A 16 -7.90 -31.87 -6.82
CA LYS A 16 -8.35 -30.56 -7.29
C LYS A 16 -9.61 -30.09 -6.55
N GLU A 17 -10.57 -30.97 -6.28
CA GLU A 17 -11.75 -30.64 -5.47
C GLU A 17 -11.41 -30.35 -4.01
N TYR A 18 -10.52 -31.14 -3.42
CA TYR A 18 -10.05 -30.92 -2.06
C TYR A 18 -9.35 -29.56 -1.93
N LEU A 19 -8.46 -29.23 -2.86
CA LEU A 19 -7.76 -27.94 -2.88
C LEU A 19 -8.71 -26.77 -3.13
N LYS A 20 -9.77 -26.92 -3.94
CA LYS A 20 -10.83 -25.89 -4.10
C LYS A 20 -11.53 -25.55 -2.78
N LYS A 21 -11.70 -26.53 -1.88
CA LYS A 21 -12.33 -26.33 -0.56
C LYS A 21 -11.38 -25.66 0.45
N LYS A 22 -10.07 -25.90 0.33
CA LYS A 22 -9.05 -25.39 1.27
C LYS A 22 -8.44 -24.05 0.86
N LEU A 23 -8.32 -23.78 -0.44
CA LEU A 23 -7.66 -22.59 -0.97
C LEU A 23 -8.68 -21.49 -1.34
N LYS A 24 -8.42 -20.27 -0.88
CA LYS A 24 -9.16 -19.06 -1.30
C LYS A 24 -8.92 -18.79 -2.80
N PRO A 25 -9.80 -18.01 -3.47
CA PRO A 25 -9.61 -17.64 -4.89
C PRO A 25 -8.25 -17.03 -5.20
N GLN A 26 -7.68 -16.31 -4.24
CA GLN A 26 -6.32 -15.78 -4.25
C GLN A 26 -5.52 -16.46 -3.14
N VAL A 27 -4.38 -17.05 -3.49
CA VAL A 27 -3.49 -17.78 -2.58
C VAL A 27 -2.19 -17.01 -2.46
N LEU A 28 -1.78 -16.72 -1.22
CA LEU A 28 -0.47 -16.15 -0.92
C LEU A 28 0.56 -17.28 -0.94
N ILE A 29 1.59 -17.16 -1.76
CA ILE A 29 2.73 -18.07 -1.78
C ILE A 29 4.02 -17.31 -1.47
N GLN A 30 4.98 -18.00 -0.87
CA GLN A 30 6.32 -17.45 -0.66
C GLN A 30 7.08 -17.54 -1.98
N ALA A 31 7.60 -16.41 -2.47
CA ALA A 31 8.46 -16.42 -3.65
C ALA A 31 9.79 -17.09 -3.27
N THR A 32 10.12 -18.22 -3.88
CA THR A 32 11.49 -18.73 -3.88
C THR A 32 12.36 -17.71 -4.59
N ILE A 33 13.49 -17.39 -3.98
CA ILE A 33 14.52 -16.53 -4.56
C ILE A 33 15.20 -17.36 -5.66
N GLU A 34 14.56 -17.52 -6.80
CA GLU A 34 15.25 -17.89 -8.02
C GLU A 34 15.61 -16.58 -8.72
N GLU A 35 16.90 -16.27 -8.68
CA GLU A 35 17.51 -15.16 -9.38
C GLU A 35 17.25 -15.33 -10.87
N TYR A 36 16.19 -14.69 -11.39
CA TYR A 36 16.03 -14.46 -12.81
C TYR A 36 17.15 -13.51 -13.27
N SER A 37 18.30 -14.10 -13.60
CA SER A 37 19.49 -13.48 -14.17
C SER A 37 19.27 -13.10 -15.65
N GLY A 38 18.29 -12.24 -15.91
CA GLY A 38 17.81 -12.00 -17.28
C GLY A 38 17.30 -10.59 -17.56
N LYS A 39 17.73 -9.58 -16.79
CA LYS A 39 17.68 -8.18 -17.22
C LYS A 39 18.99 -7.54 -16.82
N GLU A 40 19.71 -7.00 -17.80
CA GLU A 40 20.89 -6.17 -17.60
C GLU A 40 20.65 -5.27 -16.38
N THR A 41 21.39 -5.55 -15.30
CA THR A 41 21.44 -4.66 -14.15
C THR A 41 22.14 -3.40 -14.62
N VAL A 42 21.38 -2.44 -15.14
CA VAL A 42 21.85 -1.07 -15.28
C VAL A 42 22.36 -0.67 -13.89
N THR A 43 23.66 -0.47 -13.74
CA THR A 43 24.30 -0.09 -12.48
C THR A 43 23.75 1.27 -12.06
N ILE A 44 22.66 1.27 -11.31
CA ILE A 44 21.99 2.50 -10.89
C ILE A 44 22.87 3.18 -9.83
N ASN A 45 23.19 4.46 -10.03
CA ASN A 45 24.00 5.26 -9.11
C ASN A 45 23.32 5.29 -7.72
N GLN A 46 24.10 5.26 -6.63
CA GLN A 46 23.60 5.30 -5.24
C GLN A 46 22.65 6.49 -5.01
N ALA A 47 22.89 7.61 -5.70
CA ALA A 47 22.02 8.78 -5.70
C ALA A 47 20.56 8.47 -6.12
N ASP A 48 20.37 7.55 -7.08
CA ASP A 48 19.06 7.18 -7.61
C ASP A 48 18.29 6.22 -6.68
N LYS A 49 19.01 5.42 -5.88
CA LYS A 49 18.40 4.62 -4.80
C LYS A 49 17.79 5.52 -3.72
N ASN A 50 18.48 6.60 -3.33
CA ASN A 50 18.01 7.50 -2.27
C ASN A 50 16.87 8.42 -2.71
N ARG A 51 16.67 8.61 -4.02
CA ARG A 51 15.52 9.36 -4.56
C ARG A 51 14.18 8.67 -4.31
N LYS A 52 14.19 7.37 -3.98
CA LYS A 52 13.01 6.57 -3.62
C LYS A 52 12.57 6.76 -2.17
N LEU A 53 13.48 7.18 -1.29
CA LEU A 53 13.23 7.20 0.15
C LEU A 53 12.32 8.36 0.57
N THR A 54 11.36 8.04 1.43
CA THR A 54 10.53 9.01 2.14
C THR A 54 11.31 9.73 3.24
N LEU A 55 10.76 10.83 3.77
CA LEU A 55 11.37 11.55 4.90
C LEU A 55 11.51 10.65 6.14
N LYS A 56 10.53 9.78 6.40
CA LYS A 56 10.55 8.80 7.49
C LYS A 56 11.66 7.75 7.31
N GLU A 57 11.81 7.20 6.11
CA GLU A 57 12.87 6.21 5.83
C GLU A 57 14.26 6.84 5.82
N LYS A 58 14.37 8.10 5.36
CA LYS A 58 15.60 8.85 5.51
C LYS A 58 15.96 8.97 6.99
N TYR A 59 14.99 9.26 7.86
CA TYR A 59 15.22 9.27 9.30
C TYR A 59 15.62 7.90 9.88
N GLU A 60 14.88 6.83 9.55
CA GLU A 60 15.23 5.44 9.96
C GLU A 60 16.65 5.05 9.52
N LYS A 61 17.08 5.48 8.33
CA LYS A 61 18.46 5.28 7.86
C LYS A 61 19.46 6.16 8.60
N ILE A 62 19.11 7.41 8.91
CA ILE A 62 19.98 8.26 9.73
C ILE A 62 20.28 7.56 11.06
N GLU A 63 19.27 7.02 11.76
CA GLU A 63 19.48 6.32 13.03
C GLU A 63 20.44 5.14 12.88
N LYS A 64 20.30 4.34 11.83
CA LYS A 64 21.24 3.25 11.52
C LYS A 64 22.65 3.73 11.25
N LEU A 65 22.81 4.79 10.44
CA LEU A 65 24.14 5.31 10.10
C LEU A 65 24.83 5.98 11.29
N ILE A 66 24.06 6.53 12.24
CA ILE A 66 24.59 7.02 13.51
C ILE A 66 25.07 5.86 14.39
N GLN A 67 24.31 4.75 14.45
CA GLN A 67 24.75 3.54 15.15
C GLN A 67 26.03 2.95 14.54
N GLU A 68 26.20 3.05 13.22
CA GLU A 68 27.43 2.70 12.49
C GLU A 68 28.59 3.70 12.71
N GLY A 69 28.38 4.78 13.46
CA GLY A 69 29.41 5.78 13.78
C GLY A 69 29.73 6.77 12.66
N LYS A 70 28.88 6.89 11.63
CA LYS A 70 29.12 7.82 10.52
C LYS A 70 28.90 9.28 10.93
N SER A 71 29.70 10.17 10.35
CA SER A 71 29.56 11.61 10.58
C SER A 71 28.29 12.18 9.93
N LYS A 72 27.76 13.27 10.50
CA LYS A 72 26.61 14.01 9.95
C LYS A 72 26.78 14.34 8.47
N THR A 73 27.96 14.79 8.06
CA THR A 73 28.27 15.19 6.68
C THR A 73 28.21 13.99 5.74
N THR A 74 28.79 12.85 6.17
CA THR A 74 28.75 11.58 5.43
C THR A 74 27.31 11.10 5.26
N ILE A 75 26.49 11.19 6.31
CA ILE A 75 25.08 10.78 6.27
C ILE A 75 24.28 11.66 5.29
N CYS A 76 24.47 12.97 5.30
CA CYS A 76 23.75 13.88 4.41
C CYS A 76 24.10 13.63 2.93
N LEU A 77 25.38 13.38 2.64
CA LEU A 77 25.85 13.01 1.31
C LEU A 77 25.27 11.65 0.89
N GLU A 78 25.35 10.66 1.79
CA GLU A 78 24.88 9.30 1.53
C GLU A 78 23.37 9.23 1.32
N LEU A 79 22.57 10.09 1.95
CA LEU A 79 21.10 10.12 1.79
C LEU A 79 20.60 11.15 0.79
N ASN A 80 21.50 11.91 0.17
CA ASN A 80 21.20 13.08 -0.66
C ASN A 80 20.12 13.96 0.01
N MET A 81 20.46 14.44 1.21
CA MET A 81 19.56 15.19 2.09
C MET A 81 20.22 16.50 2.50
N ASP A 82 19.43 17.58 2.47
CA ASP A 82 19.88 18.89 2.89
C ASP A 82 20.21 18.89 4.39
N ILE A 83 21.32 19.55 4.75
CA ILE A 83 21.83 19.58 6.12
C ILE A 83 20.83 20.21 7.10
N ARG A 84 20.03 21.19 6.66
CA ARG A 84 18.98 21.83 7.47
C ARG A 84 17.82 20.88 7.71
N ALA A 85 17.48 20.04 6.72
CA ALA A 85 16.46 19.02 6.87
C ALA A 85 16.89 17.93 7.87
N TYR A 86 18.16 17.54 7.84
CA TYR A 86 18.74 16.65 8.83
C TYR A 86 18.63 17.23 10.25
N ASP A 87 19.08 18.48 10.43
CA ASP A 87 19.07 19.14 11.74
C ASP A 87 17.67 19.30 12.30
N LYS A 88 16.71 19.64 11.42
CA LYS A 88 15.30 19.73 11.80
C LYS A 88 14.75 18.40 12.31
N LEU A 89 15.05 17.28 11.63
CA LEU A 89 14.59 15.95 12.05
C LEU A 89 15.19 15.50 13.38
N MET A 90 16.46 15.86 13.64
CA MET A 90 17.17 15.51 14.86
C MET A 90 16.74 16.34 16.07
N LYS A 91 16.39 17.62 15.86
CA LYS A 91 15.95 18.51 16.93
C LYS A 91 14.51 18.27 17.38
N MET A 92 13.65 17.73 16.50
CA MET A 92 12.24 17.44 16.81
C MET A 92 12.07 16.33 17.85
N THR A 93 11.03 16.43 18.67
CA THR A 93 10.61 15.33 19.55
C THR A 93 10.07 14.16 18.73
N PRO A 94 10.04 12.92 19.29
CA PRO A 94 9.48 11.76 18.58
C PRO A 94 8.04 11.98 18.10
N GLU A 95 7.23 12.69 18.90
CA GLU A 95 5.82 12.99 18.62
C GLU A 95 5.68 14.02 17.48
N GLU A 96 6.43 15.13 17.53
CA GLU A 96 6.47 16.14 16.47
C GLU A 96 6.96 15.56 15.15
N ARG A 97 7.91 14.63 15.22
CA ARG A 97 8.48 13.95 14.05
C ARG A 97 7.44 13.06 13.38
N GLU A 98 6.72 12.24 14.12
CA GLU A 98 5.68 11.38 13.55
C GLU A 98 4.54 12.22 12.96
N ALA A 99 4.15 13.32 13.62
CA ALA A 99 3.20 14.28 13.08
C ALA A 99 3.69 14.92 11.76
N SER A 100 4.99 15.20 11.64
CA SER A 100 5.59 15.74 10.41
C SER A 100 5.55 14.78 9.22
N PHE A 101 5.47 13.47 9.49
CA PHE A 101 5.33 12.44 8.46
C PHE A 101 3.87 12.33 7.96
N GLN A 102 2.90 12.75 8.76
CA GLN A 102 1.50 12.73 8.38
C GLN A 102 1.12 13.97 7.57
N THR A 103 0.31 13.77 6.52
CA THR A 103 -0.24 14.92 5.77
C THR A 103 -1.46 15.46 6.52
N LYS A 104 -1.66 16.78 6.53
CA LYS A 104 -2.87 17.42 7.11
C LYS A 104 -4.18 16.74 6.70
N LYS A 105 -4.29 16.30 5.44
CA LYS A 105 -5.46 15.57 4.91
C LYS A 105 -5.66 14.19 5.55
N MET A 106 -4.59 13.48 5.92
CA MET A 106 -4.68 12.20 6.61
C MET A 106 -5.17 12.41 8.03
N ALA A 107 -4.59 13.35 8.76
CA ALA A 107 -5.04 13.69 10.12
C ALA A 107 -6.53 14.07 10.16
N VAL A 108 -6.99 14.93 9.24
CA VAL A 108 -8.41 15.32 9.13
C VAL A 108 -9.29 14.11 8.77
N HIS A 109 -8.80 13.16 7.97
CA HIS A 109 -9.53 11.95 7.67
C HIS A 109 -9.66 11.05 8.90
N ASP A 110 -8.55 10.81 9.59
CA ASP A 110 -8.50 9.95 10.77
C ASP A 110 -9.40 10.50 11.89
N GLU A 111 -9.41 11.82 12.08
CA GLU A 111 -10.32 12.50 13.00
C GLU A 111 -11.80 12.28 12.61
N LYS A 112 -12.15 12.44 11.34
CA LYS A 112 -13.53 12.19 10.87
C LYS A 112 -13.94 10.74 11.02
N VAL A 113 -13.03 9.81 10.78
CA VAL A 113 -13.28 8.38 10.99
C VAL A 113 -13.50 8.09 12.48
N LYS A 114 -12.71 8.72 13.36
CA LYS A 114 -12.86 8.61 14.82
C LYS A 114 -14.23 9.13 15.30
N GLN A 115 -14.60 10.35 14.92
CA GLN A 115 -15.92 10.93 15.26
C GLN A 115 -17.07 10.04 14.78
N LYS A 116 -16.96 9.49 13.57
CA LYS A 116 -17.95 8.57 13.04
C LYS A 116 -18.00 7.25 13.82
N MET A 117 -16.86 6.74 14.27
CA MET A 117 -16.77 5.54 15.09
C MET A 117 -17.40 5.74 16.47
N GLU A 118 -17.20 6.91 17.08
CA GLU A 118 -17.84 7.28 18.34
C GLU A 118 -19.37 7.26 18.22
N LEU A 119 -19.93 7.86 17.17
CA LEU A 119 -21.38 7.81 16.89
C LEU A 119 -21.90 6.36 16.67
N ILE A 120 -21.13 5.51 15.98
CA ILE A 120 -21.50 4.10 15.78
C ILE A 120 -21.54 3.37 17.11
N ASN A 121 -20.53 3.58 17.96
CA ASN A 121 -20.47 2.95 19.28
C ASN A 121 -21.63 3.41 20.16
N GLU A 122 -21.96 4.70 20.18
CA GLU A 122 -23.11 5.23 20.90
C GLU A 122 -24.42 4.55 20.47
N VAL A 123 -24.65 4.44 19.15
CA VAL A 123 -25.83 3.73 18.59
C VAL A 123 -25.87 2.27 19.05
N ARG A 124 -24.73 1.57 19.07
CA ARG A 124 -24.64 0.17 19.48
C ARG A 124 -24.88 0.00 20.98
N GLU A 125 -24.36 0.88 21.82
CA GLU A 125 -24.61 0.85 23.26
C GLU A 125 -26.08 1.14 23.58
N LEU A 126 -26.70 2.15 22.94
CA LEU A 126 -28.12 2.42 23.12
C LEU A 126 -29.00 1.22 22.71
N LYS A 127 -28.60 0.50 21.66
CA LYS A 127 -29.30 -0.71 21.25
C LYS A 127 -29.15 -1.84 22.27
N LYS A 128 -27.95 -2.01 22.85
CA LYS A 128 -27.65 -2.99 23.89
C LYS A 128 -28.45 -2.74 25.18
N ILE A 129 -28.69 -1.47 25.52
CA ILE A 129 -29.54 -1.06 26.65
C ILE A 129 -31.03 -1.37 26.40
N GLY A 130 -31.42 -1.67 25.16
CA GLY A 130 -32.78 -2.09 24.80
C GLY A 130 -33.63 -1.02 24.11
N TYR A 131 -33.04 0.14 23.75
CA TYR A 131 -33.78 1.17 23.02
C TYR A 131 -34.17 0.71 21.61
N ASN A 132 -35.36 1.11 21.19
CA ASN A 132 -35.82 0.86 19.82
C ASN A 132 -35.13 1.81 18.82
N ASN A 133 -35.10 1.45 17.55
CA ASN A 133 -34.36 2.22 16.53
C ASN A 133 -34.90 3.65 16.33
N GLN A 134 -36.18 3.90 16.64
CA GLN A 134 -36.79 5.23 16.55
C GLN A 134 -36.37 6.14 17.69
N GLU A 135 -36.24 5.59 18.90
CA GLU A 135 -35.75 6.29 20.07
C GLU A 135 -34.27 6.59 19.96
N ILE A 136 -33.48 5.64 19.46
CA ILE A 136 -32.06 5.86 19.13
C ILE A 136 -31.91 6.98 18.10
N SER A 137 -32.73 6.97 17.05
CA SER A 137 -32.75 8.01 16.01
C SER A 137 -33.03 9.41 16.58
N ARG A 138 -33.99 9.53 17.52
CA ARG A 138 -34.28 10.81 18.19
C ARG A 138 -33.13 11.28 19.07
N ARG A 139 -32.50 10.38 19.84
CA ARG A 139 -31.42 10.72 20.78
C ARG A 139 -30.10 11.07 20.11
N THR A 140 -29.78 10.35 19.03
CA THR A 140 -28.52 10.54 18.28
C THR A 140 -28.67 11.53 17.12
N GLU A 141 -29.88 12.06 16.90
CA GLU A 141 -30.24 12.90 15.75
C GLU A 141 -29.91 12.28 14.37
N LEU A 142 -29.78 10.94 14.32
CA LEU A 142 -29.48 10.20 13.10
C LEU A 142 -30.76 9.74 12.42
N ASP A 143 -30.75 9.69 11.08
CA ASP A 143 -31.82 9.04 10.32
C ASP A 143 -31.94 7.55 10.66
N ARG A 144 -33.17 7.03 10.68
CA ARG A 144 -33.46 5.62 11.01
C ARG A 144 -32.72 4.62 10.13
N LYS A 145 -32.49 4.93 8.85
CA LYS A 145 -31.71 4.05 7.94
C LYS A 145 -30.23 4.05 8.34
N THR A 146 -29.71 5.19 8.81
CA THR A 146 -28.33 5.30 9.31
C THR A 146 -28.14 4.53 10.60
N VAL A 147 -29.09 4.63 11.55
CA VAL A 147 -29.09 3.80 12.77
C VAL A 147 -29.05 2.32 12.41
N THR A 148 -29.94 1.88 11.51
CA THR A 148 -29.98 0.48 11.04
C THR A 148 -28.65 0.05 10.44
N ARG A 149 -28.02 0.92 9.63
CA ARG A 149 -26.72 0.65 9.02
C ARG A 149 -25.57 0.60 10.04
N TYR A 150 -25.60 1.41 11.10
CA TYR A 150 -24.56 1.42 12.14
C TYR A 150 -24.67 0.25 13.11
N LEU A 151 -25.86 -0.33 13.25
CA LEU A 151 -26.09 -1.57 14.00
C LEU A 151 -25.59 -2.82 13.27
N ASP A 152 -25.33 -2.75 11.97
CA ASP A 152 -24.69 -3.85 11.24
C ASP A 152 -23.25 -4.04 11.75
N GLU A 153 -22.92 -5.26 12.15
CA GLU A 153 -21.59 -5.66 12.63
C GLU A 153 -20.52 -5.49 11.54
N ASN A 154 -20.91 -5.66 10.28
CA ASN A 154 -20.02 -5.55 9.12
C ASN A 154 -19.85 -4.12 8.62
N PHE A 155 -20.45 -3.13 9.29
CA PHE A 155 -20.36 -1.74 8.85
C PHE A 155 -18.94 -1.18 8.99
N ASN A 156 -18.41 -0.63 7.90
CA ASN A 156 -17.11 0.06 7.89
C ASN A 156 -17.30 1.58 7.92
N PRO A 157 -16.73 2.32 8.89
CA PRO A 157 -16.78 3.78 8.92
C PRO A 157 -16.08 4.42 7.71
N VAL A 158 -15.08 3.74 7.15
CA VAL A 158 -14.35 4.16 5.94
C VAL A 158 -15.07 3.67 4.69
N HIS A 159 -15.33 4.58 3.76
CA HIS A 159 -15.99 4.24 2.50
C HIS A 159 -15.13 3.29 1.64
N ALA A 160 -15.74 2.29 1.00
CA ALA A 160 -15.02 1.28 0.20
C ALA A 160 -14.24 1.85 -1.00
N SER A 161 -14.58 3.05 -1.46
CA SER A 161 -13.86 3.77 -2.51
C SER A 161 -12.81 4.75 -1.98
N TYR A 162 -12.65 4.88 -0.67
CA TYR A 162 -11.59 5.70 -0.11
C TYR A 162 -10.22 5.17 -0.55
N GLY A 163 -9.34 6.08 -0.97
CA GLY A 163 -8.04 5.74 -1.55
C GLY A 163 -8.07 5.15 -2.97
N LYS A 164 -9.23 4.80 -3.52
CA LYS A 164 -9.34 4.34 -4.91
C LYS A 164 -9.25 5.53 -5.86
N LYS A 165 -8.30 5.48 -6.79
CA LYS A 165 -8.18 6.46 -7.88
C LYS A 165 -8.99 5.97 -9.09
N LYS A 166 -9.73 6.88 -9.72
CA LYS A 166 -10.38 6.61 -11.00
C LYS A 166 -9.32 6.54 -12.11
N ASN A 167 -9.57 5.73 -13.13
CA ASN A 167 -8.72 5.69 -14.32
C ASN A 167 -8.74 7.07 -14.99
N GLY A 168 -7.55 7.56 -15.37
CA GLY A 168 -7.36 8.84 -16.03
C GLY A 168 -6.37 8.74 -17.17
N VAL A 169 -6.01 9.88 -17.76
CA VAL A 169 -5.11 9.96 -18.92
C VAL A 169 -3.73 9.33 -18.66
N LEU A 170 -3.28 9.34 -17.41
CA LEU A 170 -2.01 8.73 -17.01
C LEU A 170 -2.07 7.19 -16.89
N THR A 171 -3.27 6.62 -16.74
CA THR A 171 -3.47 5.19 -16.43
C THR A 171 -2.76 4.21 -17.39
N PRO A 172 -2.77 4.42 -18.71
CA PRO A 172 -2.04 3.54 -19.63
C PRO A 172 -0.52 3.53 -19.40
N TYR A 173 0.03 4.65 -18.94
CA TYR A 173 1.47 4.87 -18.76
C TYR A 173 1.97 4.49 -17.36
N ILE A 174 1.07 4.25 -16.40
CA ILE A 174 1.40 3.92 -15.00
C ILE A 174 2.46 2.83 -14.89
N LYS A 175 2.28 1.69 -15.58
CA LYS A 175 3.23 0.56 -15.50
C LYS A 175 4.64 0.95 -15.93
N LYS A 176 4.76 1.80 -16.96
CA LYS A 176 6.06 2.24 -17.48
C LYS A 176 6.69 3.30 -16.57
N ILE A 177 5.87 4.18 -16.02
CA ILE A 177 6.29 5.16 -15.01
C ILE A 177 6.81 4.44 -13.77
N ASP A 178 6.13 3.38 -13.31
CA ASP A 178 6.56 2.53 -12.20
C ASP A 178 7.95 1.94 -12.48
N GLU A 179 8.16 1.32 -13.65
CA GLU A 179 9.47 0.78 -14.05
C GLU A 179 10.57 1.87 -14.04
N TYR A 180 10.27 3.06 -14.54
CA TYR A 180 11.25 4.16 -14.52
C TYR A 180 11.54 4.69 -13.11
N LEU A 181 10.54 4.73 -12.24
CA LEU A 181 10.71 5.11 -10.83
C LEU A 181 11.47 4.04 -10.05
N GLU A 182 11.24 2.76 -10.36
CA GLU A 182 12.03 1.63 -9.87
C GLU A 182 13.48 1.69 -10.37
N ASN A 183 13.71 2.22 -11.56
CA ASN A 183 15.06 2.50 -12.05
C ASN A 183 15.65 3.82 -11.51
N GLY A 184 14.92 4.53 -10.64
CA GLY A 184 15.40 5.75 -9.98
C GLY A 184 15.51 6.98 -10.90
N ILE A 185 14.87 6.92 -12.07
CA ILE A 185 14.88 8.00 -13.07
C ILE A 185 14.13 9.22 -12.52
N MET A 186 14.64 10.41 -12.84
CA MET A 186 14.05 11.67 -12.42
C MET A 186 12.67 11.89 -13.06
N GLY A 187 11.72 12.47 -12.29
CA GLY A 187 10.35 12.70 -12.76
C GLY A 187 10.24 13.54 -14.02
N SER A 188 11.14 14.50 -14.23
CA SER A 188 11.21 15.30 -15.47
C SER A 188 11.61 14.46 -16.68
N GLU A 189 12.50 13.50 -16.50
CA GLU A 189 12.97 12.61 -17.57
C GLU A 189 11.92 11.55 -17.89
N ILE A 190 11.18 11.09 -16.87
CA ILE A 190 9.99 10.27 -17.04
C ILE A 190 8.96 11.01 -17.90
N GLU A 191 8.72 12.30 -17.62
CA GLU A 191 7.78 13.11 -18.41
C GLU A 191 8.17 13.20 -19.89
N LYS A 192 9.44 13.44 -20.21
CA LYS A 192 9.92 13.46 -21.61
C LYS A 192 9.65 12.12 -22.30
N LYS A 193 10.05 11.02 -21.65
CA LYS A 193 9.87 9.66 -22.19
C LYS A 193 8.42 9.29 -22.45
N ILE A 194 7.49 9.64 -21.54
CA ILE A 194 6.07 9.33 -21.76
C ILE A 194 5.40 10.25 -22.80
N ARG A 195 5.89 11.49 -22.97
CA ARG A 195 5.42 12.35 -24.07
C ARG A 195 5.83 11.81 -25.44
N GLU A 196 7.04 11.26 -25.55
CA GLU A 196 7.48 10.52 -26.75
C GLU A 196 6.57 9.31 -27.04
N MET A 197 6.00 8.68 -26.01
CA MET A 197 5.02 7.60 -26.13
C MET A 197 3.57 8.08 -26.41
N GLY A 198 3.34 9.37 -26.59
CA GLY A 198 2.02 9.94 -26.92
C GLY A 198 1.20 10.45 -25.73
N TYR A 199 1.81 10.68 -24.57
CA TYR A 199 1.11 11.28 -23.43
C TYR A 199 0.78 12.76 -23.67
N ASN A 200 -0.52 13.09 -23.72
CA ASN A 200 -1.04 14.45 -23.90
C ASN A 200 -1.65 15.07 -22.62
N GLY A 201 -1.34 14.50 -21.45
CA GLY A 201 -1.85 15.03 -20.18
C GLY A 201 -0.96 16.13 -19.57
N SER A 202 -1.40 16.69 -18.45
CA SER A 202 -0.64 17.72 -17.73
C SER A 202 0.61 17.17 -17.04
N SER A 203 1.69 17.97 -17.01
CA SER A 203 2.89 17.75 -16.19
C SER A 203 2.58 17.57 -14.70
N SER A 204 1.58 18.30 -14.20
CA SER A 204 1.15 18.23 -12.79
C SER A 204 0.64 16.84 -12.42
N THR A 205 -0.03 16.15 -13.34
CA THR A 205 -0.55 14.79 -13.11
C THR A 205 0.57 13.79 -12.92
N ILE A 206 1.64 13.90 -13.71
CA ILE A 206 2.85 13.06 -13.57
C ILE A 206 3.53 13.38 -12.25
N ARG A 207 3.74 14.66 -11.94
CA ARG A 207 4.38 15.09 -10.68
C ARG A 207 3.62 14.56 -9.46
N HIS A 208 2.30 14.75 -9.42
CA HIS A 208 1.46 14.22 -8.35
C HIS A 208 1.56 12.70 -8.26
N TYR A 209 1.54 12.00 -9.40
CA TYR A 209 1.71 10.56 -9.42
C TYR A 209 3.07 10.13 -8.88
N VAL A 210 4.17 10.76 -9.28
CA VAL A 210 5.52 10.48 -8.76
C VAL A 210 5.63 10.77 -7.26
N THR A 211 5.08 11.89 -6.80
CA THR A 211 5.03 12.23 -5.37
C THR A 211 4.22 11.20 -4.60
N ASP A 212 3.06 10.80 -5.11
CA ASP A 212 2.21 9.78 -4.50
C ASP A 212 2.87 8.40 -4.55
N TRP A 213 3.58 8.05 -5.62
CA TRP A 213 4.32 6.79 -5.73
C TRP A 213 5.39 6.69 -4.64
N LYS A 214 6.13 7.77 -4.40
CA LYS A 214 7.10 7.82 -3.28
C LYS A 214 6.42 7.71 -1.92
N LYS A 215 5.19 8.21 -1.76
CA LYS A 215 4.40 8.07 -0.53
C LYS A 215 3.78 6.67 -0.38
N GLN A 216 3.27 6.10 -1.47
CA GLN A 216 2.52 4.85 -1.55
C GLN A 216 3.40 3.61 -1.71
N GLY A 217 4.68 3.78 -2.04
CA GLY A 217 5.68 2.70 -2.00
C GLY A 217 5.59 1.89 -0.71
N LYS A 218 5.16 2.47 0.41
CA LYS A 218 4.86 1.75 1.66
C LYS A 218 3.55 0.95 1.69
N LEU A 219 2.43 1.35 1.07
CA LEU A 219 1.16 0.59 1.21
C LEU A 219 1.14 -0.71 0.39
N TYR A 220 1.79 -0.71 -0.78
CA TYR A 220 1.87 -1.91 -1.64
C TYR A 220 3.05 -2.82 -1.24
N TYR A 221 4.19 -2.26 -0.77
CA TYR A 221 5.31 -3.09 -0.29
C TYR A 221 5.16 -3.59 1.17
N ASN A 222 4.46 -2.88 2.07
CA ASN A 222 4.27 -3.38 3.45
C ASN A 222 3.12 -4.41 3.58
N ARG A 223 2.12 -4.44 2.66
CA ARG A 223 1.09 -5.50 2.67
C ARG A 223 1.63 -6.88 2.26
N ASN A 224 2.74 -6.92 1.52
CA ASN A 224 3.39 -8.17 1.10
C ASN A 224 4.58 -8.56 2.01
N ARG A 225 4.64 -8.02 3.23
CA ARG A 225 5.58 -8.41 4.29
C ARG A 225 4.83 -8.71 5.58
N GLU A 226 4.00 -9.74 5.57
CA GLU A 226 3.91 -10.55 6.79
C GLU A 226 5.24 -11.34 6.88
N ASP A 227 6.00 -11.13 7.95
CA ASP A 227 7.27 -11.80 8.30
C ASP A 227 8.51 -11.57 7.41
N GLY A 228 8.56 -10.50 6.60
CA GLY A 228 9.79 -10.12 5.89
C GLY A 228 10.21 -11.04 4.73
N ARG A 229 9.35 -12.00 4.33
CA ARG A 229 9.51 -12.83 3.13
C ARG A 229 8.67 -12.26 1.99
N LYS A 230 9.20 -12.22 0.76
CA LYS A 230 8.44 -11.79 -0.42
C LYS A 230 7.28 -12.77 -0.64
N THR A 231 6.04 -12.30 -0.56
CA THR A 231 4.87 -13.09 -0.91
C THR A 231 4.27 -12.62 -2.24
N GLU A 232 3.93 -13.57 -3.10
CA GLU A 232 3.20 -13.32 -4.34
C GLU A 232 1.78 -13.87 -4.22
N THR A 233 0.82 -13.15 -4.80
CA THR A 233 -0.57 -13.61 -4.84
C THR A 233 -0.82 -14.29 -6.18
N ILE A 234 -1.12 -15.58 -6.14
CA ILE A 234 -1.48 -16.37 -7.33
C ILE A 234 -2.97 -16.70 -7.29
N GLU A 235 -3.63 -16.58 -8.43
CA GLU A 235 -5.01 -17.06 -8.57
C GLU A 235 -5.06 -18.59 -8.49
N ARG A 236 -6.00 -19.15 -7.70
CA ARG A 236 -6.12 -20.62 -7.53
C ARG A 236 -6.23 -21.39 -8.85
N LYS A 237 -6.75 -20.75 -9.90
CA LYS A 237 -6.90 -21.36 -11.23
C LYS A 237 -5.56 -21.73 -11.85
N ASN A 238 -4.50 -20.99 -11.52
CA ASN A 238 -3.15 -21.23 -12.04
C ASN A 238 -2.49 -22.41 -11.30
N ILE A 239 -2.77 -22.59 -10.01
CA ILE A 239 -2.34 -23.79 -9.24
C ILE A 239 -2.95 -25.06 -9.85
N PHE A 240 -4.22 -25.00 -10.24
CA PHE A 240 -4.92 -26.13 -10.86
C PHE A 240 -4.54 -26.43 -12.31
N LYS A 241 -3.69 -25.60 -12.93
CA LYS A 241 -3.10 -25.88 -14.25
C LYS A 241 -1.80 -26.68 -14.12
N LEU A 242 -1.24 -26.76 -12.92
CA LEU A 242 -0.01 -27.50 -12.60
C LEU A 242 -0.28 -28.93 -12.10
N LEU A 243 -1.56 -29.26 -11.85
CA LEU A 243 -2.09 -30.58 -11.47
C LEU A 243 -2.77 -31.22 -12.69
#